data_AF-H6QZ85-F1
#
_entry.id   AF-H6QZ85-F1
#
_cell.length_a   1.000
_cell.length_b   1.000
_cell.length_c   1.000
_cell.angle_alpha   90.00
_cell.angle_beta   90.00
_cell.angle_gamma   90.00
#
_symmetry.space_group_name_H-M   'P 1'
#
loop_
_entity.id
_entity.type
_entity.pdbx_description
1 polymer ?
#
loop_
_entity_poly.entity_id
_entity_poly.type
_entity_poly.pdbx_seq_one_letter_code
_entity_poly.pdbx_strand_id
1 'polypeptide(L)'
;MGLSLIVALFGPPAAGKTTLTTLLGGAPGRRVFRLREHVPREVLAATATDSRHLGWIDDYTVSAALRAFFTATAEDPHLHTVLLDNFPGAARQVDQLLAERQALVPEARIEAVEVSTDAKTLQQRAKNRKVCHRCEPDPIGDPRLPAIPRADDAWACARCGGLLHPRRGTPRGC
;
A
#
# COMPACT_ATOMS: atom_id res chain seq x y z
N MET A 1 2.01 -11.78 22.29
CA MET A 1 0.65 -11.71 21.71
C MET A 1 0.81 -11.82 20.21
N GLY A 2 0.39 -12.94 19.61
CA GLY A 2 0.47 -13.11 18.15
C GLY A 2 -0.56 -12.24 17.41
N LEU A 3 -0.50 -12.29 16.07
CA LEU A 3 -1.39 -11.55 15.20
C LEU A 3 -2.86 -11.84 15.53
N SER A 4 -3.65 -10.80 15.81
CA SER A 4 -5.07 -10.93 16.13
C SER A 4 -6.00 -10.15 15.19
N LEU A 5 -5.46 -9.16 14.46
CA LEU A 5 -6.24 -8.29 13.59
C LEU A 5 -5.53 -7.97 12.27
N ILE A 6 -6.25 -8.13 11.17
CA ILE A 6 -5.85 -7.70 9.84
C ILE A 6 -6.88 -6.68 9.36
N VAL A 7 -6.45 -5.47 9.04
CA VAL A 7 -7.36 -4.38 8.61
C VAL A 7 -7.14 -4.09 7.13
N ALA A 8 -8.15 -4.33 6.31
CA ALA A 8 -8.13 -4.01 4.88
C ALA A 8 -8.71 -2.61 4.64
N LEU A 9 -7.89 -1.66 4.20
CA LEU A 9 -8.37 -0.31 3.88
C LEU A 9 -8.72 -0.19 2.40
N PHE A 10 -9.98 0.12 2.11
CA PHE A 10 -10.49 0.33 0.75
C PHE A 10 -11.19 1.69 0.61
N GLY A 11 -11.58 2.05 -0.61
CA GLY A 11 -12.18 3.35 -0.94
C GLY A 11 -11.48 4.05 -2.11
N PRO A 12 -11.95 5.23 -2.53
CA PRO A 12 -11.50 5.87 -3.76
C PRO A 12 -10.01 6.30 -3.73
N PRO A 13 -9.37 6.47 -4.91
CA PRO A 13 -8.06 7.10 -5.01
C PRO A 13 -8.05 8.47 -4.31
N ALA A 14 -6.94 8.82 -3.65
CA ALA A 14 -6.80 10.07 -2.87
C ALA A 14 -7.69 10.21 -1.61
N ALA A 15 -8.42 9.16 -1.20
CA ALA A 15 -9.18 9.18 0.06
C ALA A 15 -8.30 9.27 1.32
N GLY A 16 -6.99 9.01 1.22
CA GLY A 16 -6.06 9.08 2.35
C GLY A 16 -5.70 7.74 2.98
N LYS A 17 -6.05 6.61 2.36
CA LYS A 17 -5.74 5.24 2.83
C LYS A 17 -4.27 5.07 3.23
N THR A 18 -3.34 5.35 2.31
CA THR A 18 -1.90 5.24 2.56
C THR A 18 -1.41 6.18 3.66
N THR A 19 -2.00 7.38 3.77
CA THR A 19 -1.68 8.29 4.88
C THR A 19 -2.13 7.68 6.21
N LEU A 20 -3.35 7.15 6.26
CA LEU A 20 -3.91 6.52 7.46
C LEU A 20 -3.12 5.26 7.86
N THR A 21 -2.79 4.37 6.93
CA THR A 21 -1.98 3.18 7.23
C THR A 21 -0.56 3.53 7.67
N THR A 22 0.05 4.57 7.09
CA THR A 22 1.38 5.02 7.50
C THR A 22 1.37 5.58 8.93
N LEU A 23 0.36 6.39 9.27
CA LEU A 23 0.20 6.92 10.63
C LEU A 23 -0.08 5.80 11.65
N LEU A 24 -1.06 4.94 11.36
CA LEU A 24 -1.44 3.86 12.26
C LEU A 24 -0.34 2.80 12.40
N GLY A 25 0.40 2.52 11.32
CA GLY A 25 1.48 1.54 11.28
C GLY A 25 2.75 1.98 11.98
N GLY A 26 2.88 3.26 12.36
CA GLY A 26 3.98 3.75 13.18
C GLY A 26 3.87 3.38 14.67
N ALA A 27 2.73 2.83 15.11
CA ALA A 27 2.54 2.41 16.48
C ALA A 27 3.17 1.01 16.75
N PRO A 28 3.67 0.75 17.97
CA PRO A 28 4.21 -0.55 18.34
C PRO A 28 3.23 -1.70 18.08
N GLY A 29 3.76 -2.86 17.69
CA GLY A 29 2.98 -4.08 17.44
C GLY A 29 2.11 -4.05 16.18
N ARG A 30 2.31 -3.05 15.31
CA ARG A 30 1.61 -2.92 14.03
C ARG A 30 2.56 -2.95 12.86
N ARG A 31 2.09 -3.47 11.72
CA ARG A 31 2.85 -3.48 10.46
C ARG A 31 1.94 -3.20 9.28
N VAL A 32 2.47 -2.51 8.28
CA VAL A 32 1.76 -2.26 7.03
C VAL A 32 2.20 -3.30 6.00
N PHE A 33 1.24 -3.93 5.34
CA PHE A 33 1.48 -4.76 4.17
C PHE A 33 1.17 -3.94 2.91
N ARG A 34 2.13 -3.88 1.99
CA ARG A 34 1.95 -3.35 0.63
C ARG A 34 2.44 -4.39 -0.35
N LEU A 35 1.56 -4.91 -1.20
CA LEU A 35 1.90 -5.99 -2.12
C LEU A 35 3.19 -5.71 -2.92
N ARG A 36 3.38 -4.49 -3.40
CA ARG A 36 4.57 -4.09 -4.19
C ARG A 36 5.88 -4.15 -3.40
N GLU A 37 5.85 -4.06 -2.07
CA GLU A 37 7.05 -4.18 -1.22
C GLU A 37 7.47 -5.66 -1.04
N HIS A 38 6.58 -6.60 -1.36
CA HIS A 38 6.77 -8.04 -1.16
C HIS A 38 6.90 -8.83 -2.47
N VAL A 39 7.02 -8.15 -3.60
CA VAL A 39 7.06 -8.75 -4.93
C VAL A 39 8.42 -8.48 -5.59
N PRO A 40 9.01 -9.45 -6.31
CA PRO A 40 10.30 -9.26 -6.97
C PRO A 40 10.33 -8.06 -7.93
N ARG A 41 11.49 -7.41 -8.04
CA ARG A 41 11.67 -6.21 -8.86
C ARG A 41 11.41 -6.48 -10.34
N GLU A 42 11.74 -7.68 -10.79
CA GLU A 42 11.57 -8.16 -12.17
C GLU A 42 10.09 -8.25 -12.51
N VAL A 43 9.26 -8.72 -11.58
CA VAL A 43 7.80 -8.77 -11.73
C VAL A 43 7.23 -7.36 -11.77
N LEU A 44 7.69 -6.45 -10.88
CA LEU A 44 7.28 -5.05 -10.91
C LEU A 44 7.67 -4.35 -12.22
N ALA A 45 8.87 -4.63 -12.76
CA ALA A 45 9.33 -4.10 -14.03
C ALA A 45 8.48 -4.61 -15.21
N ALA A 46 8.19 -5.92 -15.24
CA ALA A 46 7.34 -6.51 -16.28
C ALA A 46 5.91 -5.90 -16.28
N THR A 47 5.35 -5.62 -15.10
CA THR A 47 4.04 -4.95 -14.99
C THR A 47 4.03 -3.50 -15.49
N ALA A 48 5.20 -2.85 -15.60
CA ALA A 48 5.31 -1.49 -16.12
C ALA A 48 5.36 -1.43 -17.65
N THR A 49 5.73 -2.53 -18.32
CA THR A 49 5.99 -2.57 -19.77
C THR A 49 4.87 -3.18 -20.60
N ASP A 50 4.01 -4.05 -20.04
CA ASP A 50 2.93 -4.69 -20.82
C ASP A 50 1.56 -4.06 -20.55
N SER A 51 1.13 -3.19 -21.48
CA SER A 51 -0.18 -2.55 -21.48
C SER A 51 -1.35 -3.53 -21.68
N ARG A 52 -1.09 -4.74 -22.20
CA ARG A 52 -2.12 -5.78 -22.40
C ARG A 52 -2.42 -6.55 -21.12
N HIS A 53 -1.54 -6.49 -20.14
CA HIS A 53 -1.71 -7.05 -18.79
C HIS A 53 -1.92 -5.97 -17.72
N LEU A 54 -2.29 -4.73 -18.09
CA LEU A 54 -2.70 -3.63 -17.19
C LEU A 54 -1.99 -3.58 -15.83
N GLY A 55 -0.69 -3.88 -15.78
CA GLY A 55 0.12 -3.85 -14.57
C GLY A 55 -0.35 -4.72 -13.38
N TRP A 56 -1.06 -5.83 -13.63
CA TRP A 56 -1.49 -6.74 -12.55
C TRP A 56 -0.43 -7.82 -12.28
N ILE A 57 -0.05 -7.94 -11.01
CA ILE A 57 0.77 -9.05 -10.51
C ILE A 57 -0.07 -10.33 -10.59
N ASP A 58 0.54 -11.41 -11.09
CA ASP A 58 -0.14 -12.70 -11.25
C ASP A 58 -0.50 -13.33 -9.90
N ASP A 59 -1.49 -14.22 -9.92
CA ASP A 59 -2.07 -14.80 -8.71
C ASP A 59 -1.09 -15.64 -7.89
N TYR A 60 -0.16 -16.32 -8.55
CA TYR A 60 0.87 -17.10 -7.88
C TYR A 60 1.80 -16.17 -7.09
N THR A 61 2.27 -15.10 -7.72
CA THR A 61 3.13 -14.11 -7.07
C THR A 61 2.42 -13.42 -5.90
N VAL A 62 1.12 -13.12 -6.02
CA VAL A 62 0.34 -12.54 -4.91
C VAL A 62 0.26 -13.51 -3.71
N SER A 63 -0.09 -14.78 -3.95
CA SER A 63 -0.19 -15.80 -2.89
C SER A 63 1.17 -16.03 -2.22
N ALA A 64 2.26 -16.11 -3.00
CA ALA A 64 3.61 -16.24 -2.46
C ALA A 64 4.01 -15.06 -1.56
N ALA A 65 3.69 -13.83 -1.97
CA ALA A 65 3.95 -12.63 -1.18
C ALA A 65 3.16 -12.62 0.14
N LEU A 66 1.87 -12.98 0.11
CA LEU A 66 1.03 -13.10 1.30
C LEU A 66 1.55 -14.16 2.26
N ARG A 67 1.88 -15.34 1.74
CA ARG A 67 2.41 -16.46 2.51
C ARG A 67 3.70 -16.09 3.23
N ALA A 68 4.66 -15.51 2.50
CA ALA A 68 5.93 -15.08 3.07
C ALA A 68 5.71 -14.04 4.18
N PHE A 69 4.83 -13.06 3.93
CA PHE A 69 4.52 -12.02 4.91
C PHE A 69 3.85 -12.55 6.17
N PHE A 70 2.84 -13.43 6.03
CA PHE A 70 2.15 -13.99 7.19
C PHE A 70 3.00 -15.00 7.96
N THR A 71 3.89 -15.73 7.29
CA THR A 71 4.88 -16.59 7.96
C THR A 71 5.78 -15.75 8.87
N ALA A 72 6.40 -14.70 8.34
CA ALA A 72 7.26 -13.80 9.12
C ALA A 72 6.50 -13.04 10.22
N THR A 73 5.21 -12.79 10.01
CA THR A 73 4.34 -12.17 11.00
C THR A 73 3.96 -13.13 12.14
N ALA A 74 3.69 -14.39 11.83
CA ALA A 74 3.35 -15.41 12.82
C ALA A 74 4.53 -15.70 13.77
N GLU A 75 5.76 -15.53 13.28
CA GLU A 75 7.00 -15.68 14.06
C GLU A 75 7.28 -14.48 15.00
N ASP A 76 6.61 -13.35 14.83
CA ASP A 76 6.82 -12.13 15.62
C ASP A 76 5.78 -12.02 16.76
N PRO A 77 6.15 -12.37 18.03
CA PRO A 77 5.21 -12.41 19.14
C PRO A 77 4.79 -11.02 19.65
N HIS A 78 5.35 -9.94 19.11
CA HIS A 78 4.99 -8.57 19.46
C HIS A 78 4.01 -7.96 18.45
N LEU A 79 3.82 -8.61 17.30
CA LEU A 79 2.97 -8.11 16.24
C LEU A 79 1.54 -8.61 16.40
N HIS A 80 0.63 -7.68 16.68
CA HIS A 80 -0.78 -7.98 16.91
C HIS A 80 -1.69 -7.46 15.79
N THR A 81 -1.22 -6.53 14.95
CA THR A 81 -2.05 -5.94 13.88
C THR A 81 -1.30 -5.77 12.56
N VAL A 82 -1.95 -6.18 11.47
CA VAL A 82 -1.52 -5.90 10.10
C VAL A 82 -2.51 -4.93 9.45
N LEU A 83 -2.00 -3.90 8.78
CA LEU A 83 -2.78 -2.96 7.98
C LEU A 83 -2.47 -3.20 6.50
N LEU A 84 -3.48 -3.54 5.70
CA LEU A 84 -3.33 -3.72 4.26
C LEU A 84 -3.57 -2.38 3.56
N ASP A 85 -2.55 -1.87 2.88
CA ASP A 85 -2.62 -0.60 2.17
C ASP A 85 -2.75 -0.81 0.65
N ASN A 86 -3.89 -0.39 0.10
CA ASN A 86 -4.29 -0.63 -1.29
C ASN A 86 -4.31 -2.11 -1.68
N PHE A 87 -4.65 -2.98 -0.73
CA PHE A 87 -4.86 -4.42 -0.93
C PHE A 87 -5.99 -4.89 0.00
N PRO A 88 -6.87 -5.81 -0.42
CA PRO A 88 -7.02 -6.35 -1.78
C PRO A 88 -7.50 -5.32 -2.81
N GLY A 89 -7.10 -5.48 -4.07
CA GLY A 89 -7.51 -4.66 -5.21
C GLY A 89 -8.45 -5.36 -6.20
N ALA A 90 -8.67 -6.67 -6.06
CA ALA A 90 -9.60 -7.47 -6.87
C ALA A 90 -10.21 -8.62 -6.06
N ALA A 91 -11.35 -9.15 -6.52
CA ALA A 91 -12.06 -10.24 -5.84
C ALA A 91 -11.17 -11.47 -5.58
N ARG A 92 -10.40 -11.92 -6.58
CA ARG A 92 -9.44 -13.03 -6.45
C ARG A 92 -8.41 -12.84 -5.33
N GLN A 93 -8.01 -11.58 -5.06
CA GLN A 93 -7.07 -11.26 -4.00
C GLN A 93 -7.70 -11.35 -2.61
N VAL A 94 -9.03 -11.21 -2.52
CA VAL A 94 -9.78 -11.49 -1.28
C VAL A 94 -9.71 -12.98 -0.99
N ASP A 95 -9.97 -13.84 -1.98
CA ASP A 95 -9.92 -15.29 -1.80
C ASP A 95 -8.52 -15.76 -1.37
N GLN A 96 -7.46 -15.21 -2.00
CA GLN A 96 -6.07 -15.47 -1.61
C GLN A 96 -5.76 -15.01 -0.19
N LEU A 97 -6.20 -13.81 0.20
CA LEU A 97 -6.03 -13.29 1.56
C LEU A 97 -6.70 -14.21 2.59
N LEU A 98 -7.93 -14.63 2.33
CA LEU A 98 -8.69 -15.51 3.22
C LEU A 98 -8.03 -16.88 3.34
N ALA A 99 -7.58 -17.46 2.23
CA ALA A 99 -6.89 -18.75 2.21
C ALA A 99 -5.57 -18.72 3.02
N GLU A 100 -4.70 -17.73 2.79
CA GLU A 100 -3.43 -17.64 3.49
C GLU A 100 -3.61 -17.28 4.98
N ARG A 101 -4.60 -16.42 5.31
CA ARG A 101 -4.98 -16.15 6.70
C ARG A 101 -5.44 -17.42 7.41
N GLN A 102 -6.31 -18.20 6.79
CA GLN A 102 -6.81 -19.45 7.35
C GLN A 102 -5.68 -20.47 7.58
N ALA A 103 -4.71 -20.53 6.67
CA ALA A 103 -3.61 -21.48 6.77
C ALA A 103 -2.57 -21.11 7.84
N LEU A 104 -2.25 -19.81 7.98
CA LEU A 104 -1.07 -19.37 8.75
C LEU A 104 -1.41 -18.66 10.06
N VAL A 105 -2.53 -17.94 10.11
CA VAL A 105 -2.92 -17.11 11.25
C VAL A 105 -4.43 -17.25 11.52
N PRO A 106 -4.92 -18.48 11.82
CA PRO A 106 -6.35 -18.79 11.86
C PRO A 106 -7.14 -18.07 12.97
N GLU A 107 -6.46 -17.45 13.93
CA GLU A 107 -7.11 -16.69 15.00
C GLU A 107 -7.27 -15.20 14.64
N ALA A 108 -6.57 -14.72 13.60
CA ALA A 108 -6.57 -13.31 13.22
C ALA A 108 -7.89 -12.92 12.53
N ARG A 109 -8.60 -11.93 13.07
CA ARG A 109 -9.83 -11.41 12.45
C ARG A 109 -9.47 -10.49 11.29
N ILE A 110 -10.33 -10.44 10.27
CA ILE A 110 -10.22 -9.47 9.19
C ILE A 110 -11.32 -8.42 9.35
N GLU A 111 -10.92 -7.16 9.40
CA GLU A 111 -11.82 -6.02 9.38
C GLU A 111 -11.63 -5.20 8.11
N ALA A 112 -12.70 -4.96 7.38
CA ALA A 112 -12.67 -4.14 6.18
C ALA A 112 -13.14 -2.72 6.54
N VAL A 113 -12.31 -1.72 6.24
CA VAL A 113 -12.60 -0.31 6.55
C VAL A 113 -12.64 0.50 5.25
N GLU A 114 -13.80 1.08 4.96
CA GLU A 114 -13.95 2.04 3.87
C GLU A 114 -13.49 3.42 4.32
N VAL A 115 -12.53 3.99 3.59
CA VAL A 115 -12.13 5.39 3.74
C VAL A 115 -12.76 6.19 2.61
N SER A 116 -13.73 7.04 2.95
CA SER A 116 -14.44 7.89 2.00
C SER A 116 -14.34 9.38 2.38
N THR A 117 -14.52 10.26 1.39
CA THR A 117 -14.62 11.71 1.53
C THR A 117 -15.32 12.26 0.29
N ASP A 118 -15.79 13.51 0.35
CA ASP A 118 -16.46 14.15 -0.78
C ASP A 118 -15.56 14.30 -2.03
N ALA A 119 -16.19 14.34 -3.20
CA ALA A 119 -15.49 14.37 -4.49
C ALA A 119 -14.59 15.62 -4.68
N LYS A 120 -14.97 16.77 -4.10
CA LYS A 120 -14.18 18.00 -4.16
C LYS A 120 -12.87 17.82 -3.38
N THR A 121 -12.94 17.24 -2.19
CA THR A 121 -11.77 16.88 -1.39
C THR A 121 -10.89 15.84 -2.09
N LEU A 122 -11.46 14.80 -2.69
CA LEU A 122 -10.71 13.81 -3.48
C LEU A 122 -9.94 14.47 -4.63
N GLN A 123 -10.60 15.33 -5.40
CA GLN A 123 -9.98 16.02 -6.52
C GLN A 123 -8.85 16.95 -6.06
N GLN A 124 -9.06 17.69 -4.98
CA GLN A 124 -8.05 18.59 -4.43
C GLN A 124 -6.82 17.81 -3.92
N ARG A 125 -7.03 16.70 -3.21
CA ARG A 125 -5.96 15.83 -2.74
C ARG A 125 -5.18 15.19 -3.89
N ALA A 126 -5.87 14.73 -4.93
CA ALA A 126 -5.22 14.15 -6.10
C ALA A 126 -4.31 15.17 -6.82
N LYS A 127 -4.77 16.42 -7.00
CA LYS A 127 -4.00 17.50 -7.64
C LYS A 127 -2.76 17.90 -6.83
N ASN A 128 -2.88 17.95 -5.51
CA ASN A 128 -1.81 18.43 -4.64
C ASN A 128 -0.84 17.35 -4.19
N ARG A 129 -1.12 16.08 -4.53
CA ARG A 129 -0.31 14.95 -4.07
C ARG A 129 1.10 15.01 -4.66
N LYS A 130 2.08 14.97 -3.77
CA LYS A 130 3.49 14.91 -4.10
C LYS A 130 4.11 13.61 -3.62
N VAL A 131 5.21 13.23 -4.27
CA VAL A 131 6.00 12.03 -3.99
C VAL A 131 7.47 12.40 -3.91
N CYS A 132 8.27 11.58 -3.22
CA CYS A 132 9.70 11.81 -3.03
C CYS A 132 10.48 10.56 -3.44
N HIS A 133 11.21 10.63 -4.55
CA HIS A 133 12.03 9.52 -5.06
C HIS A 133 13.19 9.13 -4.13
N ARG A 134 13.60 10.00 -3.20
CA ARG A 134 14.63 9.67 -2.20
C ARG A 134 14.06 8.88 -1.02
N CYS A 135 12.87 9.25 -0.54
CA CYS A 135 12.22 8.56 0.58
C CYS A 135 11.57 7.25 0.16
N GLU A 136 11.16 7.14 -1.10
CA GLU A 136 10.61 5.93 -1.69
C GLU A 136 11.37 5.63 -3.00
N PRO A 137 12.48 4.88 -2.89
CA PRO A 137 13.17 4.37 -4.06
C PRO A 137 12.35 3.22 -4.67
N ASP A 138 11.37 3.55 -5.52
CA ASP A 138 10.58 2.57 -6.26
C ASP A 138 11.41 2.01 -7.44
N PRO A 139 11.52 0.67 -7.60
CA PRO A 139 12.38 0.04 -8.61
C PRO A 139 12.05 0.40 -10.07
N ILE A 140 10.83 0.84 -10.36
CA ILE A 140 10.40 1.25 -11.71
C ILE A 140 10.31 2.78 -11.84
N GLY A 141 10.82 3.52 -10.84
CA GLY A 141 10.81 4.98 -10.86
C GLY A 141 9.44 5.61 -10.68
N ASP A 142 8.46 4.88 -10.13
CA ASP A 142 7.10 5.38 -9.89
C ASP A 142 6.73 5.36 -8.39
N PRO A 143 7.29 6.28 -7.58
CA PRO A 143 6.96 6.37 -6.16
C PRO A 143 5.48 6.72 -5.96
N ARG A 144 4.83 6.04 -5.01
CA ARG A 144 3.40 6.13 -4.75
C ARG A 144 3.08 6.65 -3.35
N LEU A 145 3.97 6.55 -2.38
CA LEU A 145 3.77 7.04 -1.02
C LEU A 145 3.65 8.57 -1.01
N PRO A 146 2.61 9.13 -0.36
CA PRO A 146 2.46 10.57 -0.26
C PRO A 146 3.62 11.16 0.54
N ALA A 147 4.29 12.16 -0.02
CA ALA A 147 5.34 12.90 0.66
C ALA A 147 4.77 14.16 1.32
N ILE A 148 5.26 14.47 2.52
CA ILE A 148 4.93 15.69 3.25
C ILE A 148 5.93 16.78 2.84
N PRO A 149 5.47 17.95 2.36
CA PRO A 149 6.34 19.09 2.09
C PRO A 149 6.87 19.72 3.37
N ARG A 150 8.03 20.38 3.30
CA ARG A 150 8.52 21.23 4.39
C ARG A 150 7.57 22.40 4.62
N ALA A 151 7.60 22.94 5.83
CA ALA A 151 6.78 24.09 6.21
C ALA A 151 7.20 25.38 5.48
N ASP A 152 8.49 25.53 5.20
CA ASP A 152 9.11 26.70 4.56
C ASP A 152 9.29 26.55 3.04
N ASP A 153 9.22 25.33 2.50
CA ASP A 153 9.31 25.06 1.07
C ASP A 153 8.37 23.90 0.66
N ALA A 154 7.32 24.25 -0.10
CA ALA A 154 6.32 23.31 -0.57
C ALA A 154 6.85 22.26 -1.58
N TRP A 155 8.06 22.43 -2.11
CA TRP A 155 8.71 21.53 -3.07
C TRP A 155 9.86 20.73 -2.47
N ALA A 156 10.21 20.95 -1.21
CA ALA A 156 11.19 20.15 -0.50
C ALA A 156 10.52 19.14 0.44
N CYS A 157 11.04 17.91 0.49
CA CYS A 157 10.54 16.87 1.38
C CYS A 157 10.85 17.19 2.83
N ALA A 158 9.85 17.14 3.71
CA ALA A 158 10.04 17.34 5.16
C ALA A 158 10.97 16.30 5.80
N ARG A 159 11.06 15.09 5.23
CA ARG A 159 11.85 13.99 5.78
C ARG A 159 13.32 14.01 5.37
N CYS A 160 13.63 14.30 4.11
CA CYS A 160 15.00 14.18 3.58
C CYS A 160 15.52 15.44 2.88
N GLY A 161 14.73 16.50 2.79
CA GLY A 161 15.06 17.72 2.03
C GLY A 161 15.11 17.55 0.51
N GLY A 162 14.88 16.35 -0.02
CA GLY A 162 14.87 16.09 -1.47
C GLY A 162 13.71 16.76 -2.19
N LEU A 163 13.90 17.04 -3.49
CA LEU A 163 12.86 17.61 -4.34
C LEU A 163 11.63 16.70 -4.41
N LEU A 164 10.47 17.32 -4.25
CA LEU A 164 9.17 16.68 -4.41
C LEU A 164 8.66 16.82 -5.84
N HIS A 165 8.04 15.76 -6.34
CA HIS A 165 7.44 15.75 -7.66
C HIS A 165 5.92 15.60 -7.53
N PRO A 166 5.12 16.26 -8.38
CA PRO A 166 3.70 15.93 -8.48
C PRO A 166 3.56 14.45 -8.84
N ARG A 167 2.67 13.73 -8.16
CA ARG A 167 2.39 12.35 -8.56
C ARG A 167 1.79 12.38 -9.95
N ARG A 168 2.32 11.56 -10.87
CA ARG A 168 1.68 11.35 -12.18
C ARG A 168 0.26 10.84 -11.92
N GLY A 169 -0.73 11.61 -12.38
CA GLY A 169 -2.10 11.14 -12.39
C GLY A 169 -2.23 9.96 -13.35
N THR A 170 -3.19 9.08 -13.10
CA THR A 170 -3.76 8.29 -14.19
C THR A 170 -4.22 9.27 -15.29
N PRO A 171 -4.01 8.96 -16.59
CA PRO A 171 -4.54 9.80 -17.66
C PRO A 171 -6.02 10.06 -17.43
N ARG A 172 -6.46 11.31 -17.63
CA ARG A 172 -7.88 11.63 -17.77
C ARG A 172 -8.29 11.30 -19.21
N GLY A 173 -9.32 10.47 -19.38
CA GLY A 173 -9.96 10.17 -20.68
C GLY A 173 -9.33 8.94 -21.36
N CYS A 174 -10.09 8.02 -21.95
CA CYS A 174 -11.44 8.13 -22.52
C CYS A 174 -12.49 7.30 -21.78
#